data_AF-A0A7M5TR70-F1
#
_entry.id   AF-A0A7M5TR70-F1
#
_cell.length_a   1.000
_cell.length_b   1.000
_cell.length_c   1.000
_cell.angle_alpha   90.00
_cell.angle_beta   90.00
_cell.angle_gamma   90.00
#
_symmetry.space_group_name_H-M   'P 1'
#
loop_
_entity.id
_entity.type
_entity.pdbx_description
1 polymer ?
#
loop_
_entity_poly.entity_id
_entity_poly.type
_entity_poly.pdbx_seq_one_letter_code
_entity_poly.pdbx_strand_id
1 'polypeptide(L)'
;MGLLKICLTFCLIIAVVVENRRITKLERVENVLKRTNRILDDLKREVAISSDEESCEDKQTKCGDWKEKDGDEWEENCATKSYLQSHCKKSCNLCDGSGGSGGSGGSGGSGGSGGSGGSSECTDTKSDCEAKMEEIDDMCSKPFWQSVCNMTCGCVETSTGGSGGSGGSGGSGGSGGSGGSGSSSCPNAQPAILPPGVEECNEENKGHCECAEGCFQTYVFTVQEQTRCFTVYRPEGLTQKLPAVLSSQCYGKDKLGSLLMKNGDNDENKGASRYGYARFGLSSPDGAWTFGNNGVVNEENPMPCSEADSKDMEYVGKVFEFIDENEEIFNTDKIFTEGFSQNSMFSAYIGFCYSDRVTGIWQGGSGLAFKSQENVNLPGMQSKCSASSYAENKKDCEEVEPCTDCEYWPIYPCYESTKPMIDCIADYNNDNIANARAELGDPEIESTAVNMYTVAKTEGHDARLLRFKPSDDGTIAGGHKNPRNTVYWQMGCWGMTEKCSSECETSFEACVNGKDVSTAENRVDSFSTCIDHDSFIQLGGCDSTCSPTLEMLKQSEVPYKTDFAYDVFGANDQGSQPQPEFSKCKA
;
A
#
# COMPACT_ATOMS: atom_id res chain seq x y z
N MET A 1 -41.30 20.63 41.46
CA MET A 1 -39.96 21.17 41.09
C MET A 1 -39.15 20.25 40.17
N GLY A 2 -39.23 18.91 40.27
CA GLY A 2 -38.47 17.99 39.40
C GLY A 2 -38.79 18.09 37.89
N LEU A 3 -40.07 18.12 37.52
CA LEU A 3 -40.51 18.25 36.12
C LEU A 3 -40.03 19.54 35.43
N LEU A 4 -39.96 20.64 36.17
CA LEU A 4 -39.49 21.93 35.63
C LEU A 4 -37.99 21.89 35.31
N LYS A 5 -37.18 21.21 36.15
CA LYS A 5 -35.75 21.02 35.89
C LYS A 5 -35.51 20.15 34.65
N ILE A 6 -36.24 19.05 34.50
CA ILE A 6 -36.11 18.17 33.34
C ILE A 6 -36.46 18.91 32.04
N CYS A 7 -37.54 19.70 32.06
CA CYS A 7 -37.98 20.47 30.89
C CYS A 7 -36.96 21.55 30.50
N LEU A 8 -36.36 22.25 31.48
CA LEU A 8 -35.28 23.22 31.27
C LEU A 8 -34.02 22.57 30.70
N THR A 9 -33.60 21.42 31.22
CA THR A 9 -32.44 20.68 30.71
C THR A 9 -32.67 20.22 29.26
N PHE A 10 -33.86 19.72 28.94
CA PHE A 10 -34.19 19.28 27.58
C PHE A 10 -34.19 20.44 26.57
N CYS A 11 -34.73 21.60 26.97
CA CYS A 11 -34.68 22.81 26.14
C CYS A 11 -33.24 23.27 25.88
N LEU A 12 -32.38 23.17 26.90
CA LEU A 12 -30.96 23.55 26.76
C LEU A 12 -30.21 22.61 25.81
N ILE A 13 -30.46 21.29 25.89
CA ILE A 13 -29.87 20.30 24.98
C ILE A 13 -30.30 20.57 23.54
N ILE A 14 -31.59 20.82 23.30
CA ILE A 14 -32.09 21.13 21.95
C ILE A 14 -31.45 22.43 21.42
N ALA A 15 -31.33 23.47 22.25
CA ALA A 15 -30.68 24.71 21.86
C ALA A 15 -29.21 24.50 21.48
N VAL A 16 -28.46 23.70 22.25
CA VAL A 16 -27.07 23.34 21.94
C VAL A 16 -26.97 22.54 20.64
N VAL A 17 -27.85 21.56 20.41
CA VAL A 17 -27.85 20.77 19.16
C VAL A 17 -28.18 21.63 17.93
N VAL A 18 -29.12 22.55 18.06
CA VAL A 18 -29.48 23.48 16.98
C VAL A 18 -28.33 24.42 16.66
N GLU A 19 -27.64 24.94 17.69
CA GLU A 19 -26.50 25.84 17.49
C GLU A 19 -25.28 25.09 16.93
N ASN A 20 -25.04 23.85 17.35
CA ASN A 20 -23.96 23.03 16.80
C ASN A 20 -24.19 22.73 15.31
N ARG A 21 -25.45 22.45 14.90
CA ARG A 21 -25.82 22.31 13.48
C ARG A 21 -25.61 23.61 12.68
N ARG A 22 -25.72 24.78 13.30
CA ARG A 22 -25.41 26.07 12.64
C ARG A 22 -23.91 26.25 12.46
N ILE A 23 -23.11 25.90 13.46
CA ILE A 23 -21.64 25.94 13.40
C ILE A 23 -21.12 25.05 12.27
N THR A 24 -21.59 23.80 12.18
CA THR A 24 -21.18 22.89 11.09
C THR A 24 -21.56 23.42 9.70
N LYS A 25 -22.70 24.12 9.57
CA LYS A 25 -23.08 24.77 8.31
C LYS A 25 -22.16 25.95 7.99
N LEU A 26 -21.73 26.72 8.99
CA LEU A 26 -20.80 27.84 8.81
C LEU A 26 -19.41 27.37 8.41
N GLU A 27 -18.91 26.27 8.98
CA GLU A 27 -17.62 25.65 8.59
C GLU A 27 -17.64 25.19 7.12
N ARG A 28 -18.76 24.59 6.67
CA ARG A 28 -18.95 24.24 5.25
C ARG A 28 -18.92 25.48 4.36
N VAL A 29 -19.57 26.57 4.77
CA VAL A 29 -19.57 27.84 4.02
C VAL A 29 -18.17 28.45 3.99
N GLU A 30 -17.42 28.41 5.09
CA GLU A 30 -16.03 28.90 5.16
C GLU A 30 -15.11 28.11 4.21
N ASN A 31 -15.25 26.79 4.16
CA ASN A 31 -14.49 25.94 3.25
C ASN A 31 -14.82 26.23 1.78
N VAL A 32 -16.09 26.43 1.46
CA VAL A 32 -16.51 26.88 0.11
C VAL A 32 -15.90 28.25 -0.21
N LEU A 33 -15.93 29.19 0.74
CA LEU A 33 -15.35 30.54 0.55
C LEU A 33 -13.83 30.48 0.31
N LYS A 34 -13.11 29.64 1.06
CA LYS A 34 -11.67 29.40 0.88
C LYS A 34 -11.37 28.84 -0.52
N ARG A 35 -12.18 27.87 -1.00
CA ARG A 35 -12.04 27.31 -2.35
C ARG A 35 -12.31 28.37 -3.43
N THR A 36 -13.37 29.16 -3.29
CA THR A 36 -13.68 30.25 -4.23
C THR A 36 -12.59 31.31 -4.27
N ASN A 37 -12.00 31.67 -3.12
CA ASN A 37 -10.91 32.65 -3.07
C ASN A 37 -9.64 32.14 -3.77
N ARG A 38 -9.29 30.84 -3.64
CA ARG A 38 -8.16 30.26 -4.38
C ARG A 38 -8.38 30.35 -5.90
N ILE A 39 -9.55 29.92 -6.37
CA ILE A 39 -9.93 30.01 -7.80
C ILE A 39 -9.83 31.46 -8.30
N LEU A 40 -10.26 32.43 -7.49
CA LEU A 40 -10.18 33.85 -7.85
C LEU A 40 -8.73 34.34 -7.97
N ASP A 41 -7.83 33.86 -7.10
CA ASP A 41 -6.42 34.25 -7.13
C ASP A 41 -5.66 33.59 -8.29
N ASP A 42 -6.03 32.36 -8.67
CA ASP A 42 -5.50 31.71 -9.87
C ASP A 42 -5.95 32.44 -11.14
N LEU A 43 -7.23 32.79 -11.25
CA LEU A 43 -7.74 33.59 -12.36
C LEU A 43 -7.07 34.97 -12.45
N LYS A 44 -6.79 35.63 -11.33
CA LYS A 44 -6.03 36.88 -11.34
C LYS A 44 -4.60 36.68 -11.84
N ARG A 45 -3.98 35.55 -11.52
CA ARG A 45 -2.63 35.21 -11.98
C ARG A 45 -2.61 34.97 -13.49
N GLU A 46 -3.60 34.26 -14.02
CA GLU A 46 -3.77 34.05 -15.46
C GLU A 46 -4.04 35.36 -16.22
N VAL A 47 -4.88 36.23 -15.67
CA VAL A 47 -5.17 37.55 -16.27
C VAL A 47 -3.94 38.47 -16.22
N ALA A 48 -3.13 38.41 -15.16
CA ALA A 48 -1.89 39.17 -15.08
C ALA A 48 -0.87 38.71 -16.14
N ILE A 49 -0.81 37.41 -16.42
CA ILE A 49 0.08 36.82 -17.43
C ILE A 49 -0.35 37.20 -18.85
N SER A 50 -1.65 37.44 -19.12
CA SER A 50 -2.12 37.82 -20.46
C SER A 50 -1.95 39.30 -20.81
N SER A 51 -1.45 40.13 -19.88
CA SER A 51 -1.35 41.58 -20.07
C SER A 51 0.04 42.14 -20.40
N ASP A 52 1.08 41.30 -20.47
CA ASP A 52 2.41 41.73 -20.89
C ASP A 52 2.72 41.27 -22.33
N GLU A 53 2.81 42.23 -23.25
CA GLU A 53 3.34 42.03 -24.60
C GLU A 53 4.83 41.63 -24.53
N GLU A 54 5.12 40.45 -25.07
CA GLU A 54 6.35 40.08 -25.80
C GLU A 54 7.70 40.09 -25.04
N SER A 55 7.88 39.19 -24.08
CA SER A 55 9.18 38.50 -23.90
C SER A 55 8.99 37.05 -23.42
N CYS A 56 9.50 36.08 -24.17
CA CYS A 56 9.50 34.67 -23.76
C CYS A 56 10.60 34.45 -22.72
N GLU A 57 10.35 34.83 -21.46
CA GLU A 57 11.22 34.41 -20.36
C GLU A 57 10.84 32.99 -19.92
N ASP A 58 11.68 32.03 -20.30
CA ASP A 58 11.61 30.64 -19.86
C ASP A 58 11.95 30.54 -18.36
N LYS A 59 10.92 30.64 -17.50
CA LYS A 59 11.09 30.66 -16.03
C LYS A 59 11.19 29.27 -15.39
N GLN A 60 11.01 28.19 -16.15
CA GLN A 60 11.02 26.82 -15.61
C GLN A 60 11.96 25.86 -16.34
N THR A 61 12.43 26.20 -17.53
CA THR A 61 13.31 25.35 -18.32
C THR A 61 14.55 26.14 -18.71
N LYS A 62 15.73 25.52 -18.66
CA LYS A 62 17.00 26.20 -18.98
C LYS A 62 17.26 26.21 -20.49
N CYS A 63 16.23 26.36 -21.32
CA CYS A 63 16.39 26.20 -22.77
C CYS A 63 17.30 27.27 -23.37
N GLY A 64 17.32 28.49 -22.81
CA GLY A 64 18.30 29.53 -23.14
C GLY A 64 19.74 29.09 -22.86
N ASP A 65 20.01 28.61 -21.64
CA ASP A 65 21.34 28.13 -21.24
C ASP A 65 21.80 26.93 -22.08
N TRP A 66 20.89 26.02 -22.43
CA TRP A 66 21.20 24.86 -23.27
C TRP A 66 21.50 25.25 -24.71
N LYS A 67 20.77 26.22 -25.26
CA LYS A 67 21.06 26.78 -26.58
C LYS A 67 22.41 27.49 -26.61
N GLU A 68 22.72 28.28 -25.58
CA GLU A 68 24.02 28.94 -25.47
C GLU A 68 25.17 27.92 -25.29
N LYS A 69 24.93 26.86 -24.53
CA LYS A 69 25.91 25.79 -24.31
C LYS A 69 26.17 24.93 -25.56
N ASP A 70 25.14 24.58 -26.30
CA ASP A 70 25.25 23.72 -27.49
C ASP A 70 25.73 24.52 -28.72
N GLY A 71 25.59 25.86 -28.71
CA GLY A 71 26.11 26.74 -29.75
C GLY A 71 25.61 26.34 -31.15
N ASP A 72 26.56 26.08 -32.06
CA ASP A 72 26.27 25.72 -33.45
C ASP A 72 25.63 24.31 -33.58
N GLU A 73 25.74 23.46 -32.56
CA GLU A 73 25.13 22.12 -32.54
C GLU A 73 23.67 22.13 -32.06
N TRP A 74 23.14 23.28 -31.65
CA TRP A 74 21.78 23.40 -31.10
C TRP A 74 20.69 22.87 -32.04
N GLU A 75 20.79 23.17 -33.34
CA GLU A 75 19.76 22.74 -34.31
C GLU A 75 19.75 21.22 -34.48
N GLU A 76 20.92 20.58 -34.55
CA GLU A 76 21.04 19.12 -34.63
C GLU A 76 20.59 18.46 -33.32
N ASN A 77 21.01 19.01 -32.19
CA ASN A 77 20.62 18.48 -30.88
C ASN A 77 19.13 18.62 -30.62
N CYS A 78 18.50 19.74 -30.99
CA CYS A 78 17.06 19.84 -30.85
C CYS A 78 16.29 18.97 -31.87
N ALA A 79 16.86 18.68 -33.04
CA ALA A 79 16.25 17.76 -34.00
C ALA A 79 16.32 16.30 -33.56
N THR A 80 17.34 15.91 -32.80
CA THR A 80 17.63 14.50 -32.47
C THR A 80 17.32 14.10 -31.03
N LYS A 81 17.38 15.03 -30.07
CA LYS A 81 17.17 14.73 -28.65
C LYS A 81 15.72 14.98 -28.25
N SER A 82 14.99 13.89 -28.01
CA SER A 82 13.56 13.90 -27.67
C SER A 82 13.20 14.79 -26.47
N TYR A 83 14.09 14.91 -25.47
CA TYR A 83 13.84 15.78 -24.31
C TYR A 83 13.87 17.28 -24.67
N LEU A 84 14.74 17.72 -25.60
CA LEU A 84 14.76 19.12 -26.05
C LEU A 84 13.49 19.45 -26.86
N GLN A 85 13.00 18.50 -27.65
CA GLN A 85 11.75 18.65 -28.40
C GLN A 85 10.53 18.75 -27.49
N SER A 86 10.47 17.94 -26.43
CA SER A 86 9.33 17.96 -25.51
C SER A 86 9.27 19.26 -24.68
N HIS A 87 10.44 19.74 -24.22
CA HIS A 87 10.51 20.84 -23.28
C HIS A 87 10.72 22.21 -23.92
N CYS A 88 11.62 22.35 -24.91
CA CYS A 88 11.96 23.66 -25.48
C CYS A 88 11.05 24.08 -26.65
N LYS A 89 10.37 23.12 -27.29
CA LYS A 89 9.37 23.42 -28.34
C LYS A 89 8.10 24.02 -27.74
N LYS A 90 7.61 23.46 -26.62
CA LYS A 90 6.39 23.94 -25.95
C LYS A 90 6.57 25.31 -25.30
N SER A 91 7.76 25.60 -24.75
CA SER A 91 7.97 26.82 -23.96
C SER A 91 8.24 28.08 -24.80
N CYS A 92 9.01 28.02 -25.89
CA CYS A 92 9.41 29.23 -26.63
C CYS A 92 9.61 29.05 -28.17
N ASN A 93 9.11 27.98 -28.82
CA ASN A 93 9.34 27.72 -30.25
C ASN A 93 10.83 27.76 -30.69
N LEU A 94 11.78 27.53 -29.77
CA LEU A 94 13.22 27.69 -30.02
C LEU A 94 13.83 26.63 -30.95
N CYS A 95 13.02 25.64 -31.35
CA CYS A 95 13.43 24.54 -32.23
C CYS A 95 12.77 24.56 -33.61
N ASP A 96 12.02 25.61 -33.94
CA ASP A 96 11.43 25.79 -35.28
C ASP A 96 12.37 26.60 -36.18
N GLY A 97 13.50 26.00 -36.55
CA GLY A 97 14.40 26.53 -37.57
C GLY A 97 13.78 26.41 -38.97
N SER A 98 13.51 27.56 -39.61
CA SER A 98 13.07 27.63 -41.01
C SER A 98 14.24 27.39 -41.98
N GLY A 99 14.20 26.31 -42.77
CA GLY A 99 15.15 26.06 -43.85
C GLY A 99 14.89 24.75 -44.60
N GLY A 100 14.30 24.83 -45.81
CA GLY A 100 13.79 23.67 -46.56
C GLY A 100 14.81 22.92 -47.44
N SER A 101 14.39 21.74 -47.93
CA SER A 101 14.35 21.32 -49.36
C SER A 101 14.55 19.82 -49.56
N GLY A 102 13.50 19.13 -50.04
CA GLY A 102 13.61 18.08 -51.07
C GLY A 102 13.94 16.65 -50.64
N GLY A 103 13.05 15.70 -50.96
CA GLY A 103 13.38 14.28 -50.96
C GLY A 103 12.17 13.36 -51.07
N SER A 104 11.82 12.98 -52.30
CA SER A 104 10.77 12.02 -52.64
C SER A 104 11.18 10.57 -52.36
N GLY A 105 10.21 9.73 -51.97
CA GLY A 105 10.15 8.33 -52.39
C GLY A 105 10.14 7.28 -51.27
N GLY A 106 9.21 6.32 -51.37
CA GLY A 106 9.34 5.03 -50.69
C GLY A 106 8.04 4.47 -50.10
N SER A 107 7.17 3.95 -50.97
CA SER A 107 6.12 3.00 -50.59
C SER A 107 6.73 1.62 -50.28
N GLY A 108 6.17 0.92 -49.28
CA GLY A 108 6.25 -0.55 -49.20
C GLY A 108 6.33 -1.10 -47.78
N GLY A 109 5.51 -2.12 -47.49
CA GLY A 109 5.87 -3.14 -46.49
C GLY A 109 4.80 -3.50 -45.47
N SER A 110 3.96 -4.45 -45.86
CA SER A 110 3.04 -5.21 -45.02
C SER A 110 3.76 -6.13 -44.02
N GLY A 111 3.14 -6.36 -42.86
CA GLY A 111 3.05 -7.67 -42.17
C GLY A 111 4.30 -8.21 -41.46
N GLY A 112 4.15 -8.57 -40.18
CA GLY A 112 5.18 -9.33 -39.46
C GLY A 112 4.81 -9.61 -38.01
N SER A 113 4.17 -10.75 -37.81
CA SER A 113 3.86 -11.48 -36.58
C SER A 113 4.89 -11.36 -35.45
N GLY A 114 4.39 -11.16 -34.23
CA GLY A 114 5.15 -11.27 -32.98
C GLY A 114 5.69 -12.69 -32.77
N GLY A 115 7.01 -12.80 -32.66
CA GLY A 115 7.74 -14.01 -32.31
C GLY A 115 8.21 -13.95 -30.86
N SER A 116 7.74 -14.94 -30.10
CA SER A 116 8.39 -15.64 -28.98
C SER A 116 9.66 -15.02 -28.37
N GLY A 117 9.53 -14.46 -27.17
CA GLY A 117 10.65 -14.23 -26.26
C GLY A 117 11.11 -15.56 -25.68
N GLY A 118 12.33 -15.97 -26.05
CA GLY A 118 12.97 -17.17 -25.57
C GLY A 118 13.35 -17.09 -24.10
N SER A 119 13.22 -18.24 -23.43
CA SER A 119 13.80 -18.53 -22.12
C SER A 119 15.32 -18.34 -22.17
N SER A 120 15.85 -17.36 -21.44
CA SER A 120 17.24 -17.41 -21.00
C SER A 120 17.27 -18.08 -19.63
N GLU A 121 17.80 -19.30 -19.61
CA GLU A 121 18.23 -19.99 -18.39
C GLU A 121 19.15 -19.05 -17.59
N CYS A 122 18.86 -18.85 -16.31
CA CYS A 122 19.76 -18.16 -15.38
C CYS A 122 20.93 -19.10 -15.06
N THR A 123 21.96 -19.05 -15.89
CA THR A 123 23.30 -19.54 -15.53
C THR A 123 24.31 -18.42 -15.64
N ASP A 124 24.05 -17.30 -14.95
CA ASP A 124 25.07 -16.26 -14.81
C ASP A 124 26.05 -16.71 -13.72
N THR A 125 27.30 -16.89 -14.12
CA THR A 125 28.39 -17.23 -13.20
C THR A 125 28.90 -15.96 -12.53
N LYS A 126 29.57 -16.10 -11.38
CA LYS A 126 30.11 -14.96 -10.59
C LYS A 126 30.93 -13.97 -11.44
N SER A 127 31.60 -14.41 -12.50
CA SER A 127 32.36 -13.53 -13.40
C SER A 127 31.49 -12.60 -14.25
N ASP A 128 30.25 -12.98 -14.53
CA ASP A 128 29.32 -12.19 -15.37
C ASP A 128 28.70 -11.02 -14.57
N CYS A 129 28.60 -11.16 -13.24
CA CYS A 129 28.26 -10.06 -12.33
C CYS A 129 29.41 -9.07 -12.14
N GLU A 130 30.64 -9.55 -12.01
CA GLU A 130 31.82 -8.68 -11.82
C GLU A 130 32.09 -7.79 -13.04
N ALA A 131 31.84 -8.29 -14.26
CA ALA A 131 31.98 -7.51 -15.49
C ALA A 131 30.91 -6.42 -15.69
N LYS A 132 29.70 -6.59 -15.12
CA LYS A 132 28.62 -5.58 -15.17
C LYS A 132 28.70 -4.53 -14.06
N MET A 133 29.42 -4.80 -12.98
CA MET A 133 29.56 -3.85 -11.87
C MET A 133 30.43 -2.63 -12.22
N GLU A 134 31.39 -2.74 -13.14
CA GLU A 134 32.21 -1.59 -13.58
C GLU A 134 31.39 -0.51 -14.33
N GLU A 135 30.24 -0.85 -14.91
CA GLU A 135 29.36 0.10 -15.61
C GLU A 135 28.25 0.72 -14.71
N ILE A 136 27.99 0.15 -13.53
CA ILE A 136 26.82 0.47 -12.68
C ILE A 136 27.23 1.22 -11.37
N ASP A 137 28.52 1.45 -11.16
CA ASP A 137 29.06 2.02 -9.91
C ASP A 137 28.49 3.43 -9.59
N ASP A 138 28.16 4.22 -10.61
CA ASP A 138 27.57 5.57 -10.43
C ASP A 138 26.06 5.53 -10.05
N MET A 139 25.36 4.45 -10.39
CA MET A 139 23.94 4.28 -10.05
C MET A 139 23.75 3.65 -8.66
N CYS A 140 24.58 2.67 -8.30
CA CYS A 140 24.56 2.00 -7.00
C CYS A 140 25.11 2.84 -5.84
N SER A 141 25.79 3.95 -6.11
CA SER A 141 26.24 4.90 -5.08
C SER A 141 25.10 5.75 -4.50
N LYS A 142 23.91 5.75 -5.11
CA LYS A 142 22.74 6.53 -4.67
C LYS A 142 21.92 5.76 -3.62
N PRO A 143 21.49 6.39 -2.51
CA PRO A 143 20.78 5.71 -1.41
C PRO A 143 19.51 4.96 -1.83
N PHE A 144 18.82 5.45 -2.86
CA PHE A 144 17.63 4.80 -3.41
C PHE A 144 17.94 3.44 -4.09
N TRP A 145 19.04 3.35 -4.84
CA TRP A 145 19.40 2.14 -5.59
C TRP A 145 20.11 1.08 -4.74
N GLN A 146 20.78 1.49 -3.66
CA GLN A 146 21.38 0.55 -2.70
C GLN A 146 20.35 -0.38 -2.06
N SER A 147 19.16 0.15 -1.74
CA SER A 147 18.05 -0.63 -1.21
C SER A 147 17.56 -1.69 -2.21
N VAL A 148 17.46 -1.34 -3.50
CA VAL A 148 17.01 -2.24 -4.56
C VAL A 148 18.06 -3.31 -4.88
N CYS A 149 19.34 -2.95 -4.93
CA CYS A 149 20.44 -3.88 -5.20
C CYS A 149 20.65 -4.87 -4.04
N ASN A 150 20.53 -4.43 -2.78
CA ASN A 150 20.62 -5.32 -1.62
C ASN A 150 19.47 -6.32 -1.56
N MET A 151 18.26 -5.93 -1.98
CA MET A 151 17.12 -6.85 -2.07
C MET A 151 17.24 -7.86 -3.21
N THR A 152 17.95 -7.54 -4.29
CA THR A 152 17.96 -8.37 -5.51
C THR A 152 19.15 -9.33 -5.59
N CYS A 153 20.34 -8.94 -5.08
CA CYS A 153 21.58 -9.68 -5.34
C CYS A 153 22.28 -10.32 -4.13
N GLY A 154 21.82 -10.07 -2.89
CA GLY A 154 22.37 -10.74 -1.71
C GLY A 154 23.89 -10.56 -1.50
N CYS A 155 24.48 -9.44 -1.93
CA CYS A 155 25.91 -9.19 -1.79
C CYS A 155 26.26 -8.78 -0.35
N VAL A 156 26.71 -9.75 0.46
CA VAL A 156 27.46 -9.47 1.69
C VAL A 156 28.92 -9.23 1.29
N GLU A 157 29.45 -8.03 1.55
CA GLU A 157 30.86 -7.74 1.34
C GLU A 157 31.74 -8.59 2.26
N THR A 158 32.56 -9.47 1.70
CA THR A 158 33.70 -10.05 2.40
C THR A 158 34.90 -9.13 2.25
N SER A 159 35.18 -8.32 3.27
CA SER A 159 36.35 -7.44 3.31
C SER A 159 37.66 -8.24 3.43
N THR A 160 38.50 -8.22 2.39
CA THR A 160 39.93 -8.53 2.50
C THR A 160 40.73 -7.25 2.66
N GLY A 161 41.68 -7.25 3.60
CA GLY A 161 42.29 -6.07 4.21
C GLY A 161 43.14 -5.15 3.32
N GLY A 162 43.31 -3.92 3.79
CA GLY A 162 44.20 -2.91 3.20
C GLY A 162 44.16 -1.57 3.94
N SER A 163 45.02 -1.43 4.95
CA SER A 163 45.60 -0.24 5.58
C SER A 163 45.12 1.20 5.22
N GLY A 164 44.66 1.92 6.25
CA GLY A 164 45.06 3.31 6.52
C GLY A 164 44.08 4.42 6.13
N GLY A 165 43.38 5.00 7.10
CA GLY A 165 42.68 6.29 6.95
C GLY A 165 41.60 6.52 8.01
N SER A 166 41.78 7.55 8.82
CA SER A 166 40.91 7.93 9.94
C SER A 166 39.65 8.66 9.46
N GLY A 167 38.47 8.22 9.90
CA GLY A 167 37.20 8.94 9.73
C GLY A 167 36.06 8.15 10.36
N GLY A 168 35.51 8.65 11.47
CA GLY A 168 34.49 7.96 12.25
C GLY A 168 33.10 8.05 11.62
N SER A 169 32.46 6.90 11.47
CA SER A 169 31.02 6.74 11.23
C SER A 169 30.53 5.57 12.09
N GLY A 170 29.55 5.84 12.95
CA GLY A 170 28.98 4.87 13.88
C GLY A 170 28.15 3.83 13.13
N GLY A 171 28.68 2.60 13.06
CA GLY A 171 27.94 1.43 12.63
C GLY A 171 27.20 0.81 13.82
N SER A 172 25.90 0.62 13.65
CA SER A 172 25.03 -0.13 14.55
C SER A 172 25.56 -1.56 14.70
N GLY A 173 25.93 -1.93 15.92
CA GLY A 173 26.42 -3.26 16.26
C GLY A 173 25.30 -4.28 16.21
N GLY A 174 25.13 -4.93 15.06
CA GLY A 174 24.39 -6.19 14.96
C GLY A 174 25.22 -7.30 15.61
N SER A 175 24.79 -7.78 16.78
CA SER A 175 25.31 -9.01 17.38
C SER A 175 24.96 -10.19 16.46
N GLY A 176 25.91 -10.56 15.60
CA GLY A 176 25.83 -11.73 14.75
C GLY A 176 25.84 -13.01 15.58
N GLY A 177 24.64 -13.52 15.88
CA GLY A 177 24.45 -14.93 16.19
C GLY A 177 24.46 -15.71 14.88
N SER A 178 25.47 -16.55 14.67
CA SER A 178 25.45 -17.57 13.61
C SER A 178 24.32 -18.55 13.90
N GLY A 179 23.12 -18.25 13.38
CA GLY A 179 21.99 -19.17 13.35
C GLY A 179 22.32 -20.33 12.43
N GLY A 180 22.55 -21.51 13.02
CA GLY A 180 22.61 -22.74 12.26
C GLY A 180 21.29 -22.93 11.53
N SER A 181 21.36 -23.20 10.23
CA SER A 181 20.25 -23.67 9.39
C SER A 181 19.79 -25.06 9.87
N GLY A 182 19.25 -25.13 11.08
CA GLY A 182 18.49 -26.27 11.52
C GLY A 182 17.20 -26.27 10.72
N SER A 183 17.03 -27.30 9.89
CA SER A 183 15.73 -27.66 9.33
C SER A 183 14.78 -27.88 10.51
N SER A 184 14.08 -26.82 10.92
CA SER A 184 12.91 -26.90 11.76
C SER A 184 11.83 -27.53 10.88
N SER A 185 11.84 -28.86 10.84
CA SER A 185 10.60 -29.56 10.52
C SER A 185 9.56 -29.06 11.50
N CYS A 186 8.32 -28.90 11.05
CA CYS A 186 7.22 -28.46 11.90
C CYS A 186 6.44 -29.72 12.28
N PRO A 187 6.93 -30.50 13.26
CA PRO A 187 6.36 -31.79 13.59
C PRO A 187 4.95 -31.57 14.13
N ASN A 188 3.97 -32.21 13.50
CA ASN A 188 2.56 -32.30 13.90
C ASN A 188 1.59 -31.26 13.32
N ALA A 189 1.91 -30.60 12.22
CA ALA A 189 0.86 -29.86 11.51
C ALA A 189 -0.18 -30.86 10.97
N GLN A 190 -1.45 -30.69 11.37
CA GLN A 190 -2.54 -31.51 10.85
C GLN A 190 -2.57 -31.40 9.32
N PRO A 191 -2.67 -32.53 8.58
CA PRO A 191 -2.82 -32.49 7.12
C PRO A 191 -4.05 -31.66 6.74
N ALA A 192 -3.90 -30.82 5.73
CA ALA A 192 -5.02 -30.05 5.22
C ALA A 192 -5.91 -30.94 4.33
N ILE A 193 -7.23 -30.71 4.38
CA ILE A 193 -8.18 -31.19 3.37
C ILE A 193 -8.04 -30.29 2.14
N LEU A 194 -7.88 -30.88 0.96
CA LEU A 194 -7.63 -30.12 -0.27
C LEU A 194 -8.92 -29.98 -1.08
N PRO A 195 -9.31 -28.75 -1.47
CA PRO A 195 -10.44 -28.55 -2.35
C PRO A 195 -10.24 -29.23 -3.71
N PRO A 196 -11.34 -29.54 -4.43
CA PRO A 196 -11.24 -30.07 -5.78
C PRO A 196 -10.36 -29.19 -6.69
N GLY A 197 -9.31 -29.80 -7.23
CA GLY A 197 -8.34 -29.15 -8.13
C GLY A 197 -7.17 -28.45 -7.44
N VAL A 198 -7.15 -28.41 -6.11
CA VAL A 198 -6.01 -27.92 -5.32
C VAL A 198 -5.11 -29.09 -4.94
N GLU A 199 -3.81 -28.94 -5.17
CA GLU A 199 -2.79 -29.94 -4.88
C GLU A 199 -1.67 -29.33 -4.04
N GLU A 200 -0.99 -30.15 -3.24
CA GLU A 200 0.28 -29.74 -2.62
C GLU A 200 1.35 -29.55 -3.70
N CYS A 201 2.09 -28.45 -3.61
CA CYS A 201 3.15 -28.12 -4.53
C CYS A 201 4.30 -29.14 -4.44
N ASN A 202 4.73 -29.66 -5.59
CA ASN A 202 5.90 -30.51 -5.74
C ASN A 202 6.60 -30.22 -7.08
N GLU A 203 7.73 -30.88 -7.34
CA GLU A 203 8.51 -30.66 -8.55
C GLU A 203 7.76 -30.95 -9.86
N GLU A 204 6.74 -31.82 -9.83
CA GLU A 204 5.98 -32.23 -11.02
C GLU A 204 4.86 -31.25 -11.36
N ASN A 205 4.23 -30.62 -10.35
CA ASN A 205 3.05 -29.75 -10.54
C ASN A 205 3.31 -28.24 -10.29
N LYS A 206 4.49 -27.83 -9.81
CA LYS A 206 4.76 -26.43 -9.43
C LYS A 206 4.61 -25.40 -10.53
N GLY A 207 4.79 -25.78 -11.80
CA GLY A 207 4.84 -24.80 -12.89
C GLY A 207 5.88 -23.71 -12.62
N HIS A 208 5.44 -22.45 -12.54
CA HIS A 208 6.30 -21.29 -12.20
C HIS A 208 6.38 -20.98 -10.69
N CYS A 209 5.56 -21.63 -9.87
CA CYS A 209 5.51 -21.46 -8.43
C CYS A 209 6.75 -22.02 -7.73
N GLU A 210 7.04 -21.50 -6.54
CA GLU A 210 8.04 -22.04 -5.62
C GLU A 210 7.35 -22.88 -4.53
N CYS A 211 7.72 -24.16 -4.41
CA CYS A 211 7.23 -25.00 -3.32
C CYS A 211 7.96 -24.68 -2.02
N ALA A 212 7.20 -24.41 -0.97
CA ALA A 212 7.74 -24.09 0.33
C ALA A 212 8.09 -25.37 1.12
N GLU A 213 8.92 -25.21 2.16
CA GLU A 213 9.33 -26.29 3.05
C GLU A 213 9.17 -25.85 4.53
N GLY A 214 9.24 -26.81 5.46
CA GLY A 214 9.20 -26.54 6.90
C GLY A 214 7.79 -26.16 7.38
N CYS A 215 7.64 -24.97 7.97
CA CYS A 215 6.36 -24.46 8.49
C CYS A 215 5.50 -23.78 7.42
N PHE A 216 5.98 -23.82 6.19
CA PHE A 216 5.33 -23.26 5.03
C PHE A 216 4.88 -24.39 4.12
N GLN A 217 3.64 -24.31 3.64
CA GLN A 217 3.11 -25.24 2.64
C GLN A 217 2.57 -24.44 1.46
N THR A 218 3.12 -24.69 0.27
CA THR A 218 2.57 -24.14 -0.98
C THR A 218 1.56 -25.11 -1.56
N TYR A 219 0.45 -24.56 -2.04
CA TYR A 219 -0.58 -25.27 -2.78
C TYR A 219 -0.68 -24.70 -4.19
N VAL A 220 -0.93 -25.56 -5.16
CA VAL A 220 -1.01 -25.23 -6.59
C VAL A 220 -2.35 -25.68 -7.17
N PHE A 221 -2.86 -24.95 -8.14
CA PHE A 221 -4.07 -25.27 -8.90
C PHE A 221 -4.08 -24.53 -10.22
N THR A 222 -5.09 -24.73 -11.06
CA THR A 222 -5.24 -24.03 -12.34
C THR A 222 -6.46 -23.12 -12.31
N VAL A 223 -6.26 -21.87 -12.74
CA VAL A 223 -7.31 -20.85 -12.96
C VAL A 223 -7.12 -20.35 -14.38
N GLN A 224 -8.15 -20.45 -15.23
CA GLN A 224 -8.11 -19.97 -16.62
C GLN A 224 -6.86 -20.42 -17.40
N GLU A 225 -6.53 -21.72 -17.32
CA GLU A 225 -5.34 -22.33 -17.95
C GLU A 225 -3.98 -21.87 -17.40
N GLN A 226 -3.96 -21.02 -16.36
CA GLN A 226 -2.76 -20.58 -15.68
C GLN A 226 -2.61 -21.32 -14.34
N THR A 227 -1.42 -21.91 -14.09
CA THR A 227 -1.08 -22.39 -12.75
C THR A 227 -1.08 -21.21 -11.79
N ARG A 228 -1.76 -21.35 -10.64
CA ARG A 228 -1.73 -20.38 -9.54
C ARG A 228 -1.30 -21.10 -8.28
N CYS A 229 -0.82 -20.34 -7.31
CA CYS A 229 -0.44 -20.88 -6.01
C CYS A 229 -0.67 -19.88 -4.89
N PHE A 230 -0.83 -20.41 -3.68
CA PHE A 230 -0.71 -19.65 -2.44
C PHE A 230 0.14 -20.46 -1.47
N THR A 231 0.72 -19.77 -0.49
CA THR A 231 1.53 -20.41 0.55
C THR A 231 0.93 -20.13 1.90
N VAL A 232 0.84 -21.15 2.74
CA VAL A 232 0.35 -21.03 4.11
C VAL A 232 1.51 -21.18 5.07
N TYR A 233 1.69 -20.20 5.96
CA TYR A 233 2.54 -20.31 7.14
C TYR A 233 1.66 -20.61 8.35
N ARG A 234 1.98 -21.68 9.07
CA ARG A 234 1.32 -22.06 10.32
C ARG A 234 2.33 -22.05 11.46
N PRO A 235 2.13 -21.20 12.49
CA PRO A 235 2.98 -21.27 13.68
C PRO A 235 2.91 -22.63 14.38
N GLU A 236 4.02 -23.06 14.95
CA GLU A 236 4.12 -24.35 15.64
C GLU A 236 3.41 -24.35 17.00
N GLY A 237 3.00 -25.54 17.45
CA GLY A 237 2.53 -25.75 18.83
C GLY A 237 1.14 -25.22 19.15
N LEU A 238 0.43 -24.64 18.17
CA LEU A 238 -0.94 -24.15 18.34
C LEU A 238 -1.93 -25.27 17.97
N THR A 239 -2.81 -25.60 18.92
CA THR A 239 -3.87 -26.61 18.75
C THR A 239 -5.25 -26.00 18.54
N GLN A 240 -5.37 -24.68 18.69
CA GLN A 240 -6.60 -23.94 18.46
C GLN A 240 -6.77 -23.58 16.98
N LYS A 241 -8.03 -23.38 16.57
CA LYS A 241 -8.34 -22.83 15.25
C LYS A 241 -7.69 -21.44 15.09
N LEU A 242 -6.92 -21.25 14.03
CA LEU A 242 -6.15 -20.03 13.80
C LEU A 242 -6.96 -19.03 12.96
N PRO A 243 -7.07 -17.75 13.35
CA PRO A 243 -7.41 -16.69 12.41
C PRO A 243 -6.54 -16.77 11.15
N ALA A 244 -7.09 -16.38 10.01
CA ALA A 244 -6.37 -16.36 8.74
C ALA A 244 -6.07 -14.92 8.33
N VAL A 245 -4.82 -14.62 7.96
CA VAL A 245 -4.41 -13.32 7.40
C VAL A 245 -3.94 -13.53 5.97
N LEU A 246 -4.66 -12.95 5.01
CA LEU A 246 -4.35 -13.01 3.59
C LEU A 246 -3.45 -11.81 3.21
N SER A 247 -2.17 -12.07 3.02
CA SER A 247 -1.15 -11.07 2.66
C SER A 247 -1.03 -10.98 1.13
N SER A 248 -1.47 -9.84 0.56
CA SER A 248 -1.38 -9.61 -0.89
C SER A 248 0.01 -9.13 -1.30
N GLN A 249 0.63 -9.77 -2.29
CA GLN A 249 1.91 -9.31 -2.86
C GLN A 249 2.07 -9.72 -4.34
N CYS A 250 1.52 -8.90 -5.25
CA CYS A 250 1.60 -9.19 -6.70
C CYS A 250 3.02 -9.07 -7.26
N TYR A 251 3.85 -8.14 -6.75
CA TYR A 251 5.19 -7.91 -7.29
C TYR A 251 6.12 -9.12 -7.10
N GLY A 252 5.74 -10.03 -6.22
CA GLY A 252 6.47 -11.26 -5.95
C GLY A 252 6.45 -12.27 -7.10
N LYS A 253 5.48 -12.20 -8.03
CA LYS A 253 5.38 -13.14 -9.18
C LYS A 253 5.54 -14.60 -8.76
N ASP A 254 4.87 -14.94 -7.67
CA ASP A 254 4.79 -16.27 -7.05
C ASP A 254 6.12 -16.78 -6.46
N LYS A 255 7.05 -15.86 -6.16
CA LYS A 255 8.32 -16.15 -5.49
C LYS A 255 8.19 -15.97 -3.98
N LEU A 256 8.40 -17.06 -3.22
CA LEU A 256 8.21 -17.08 -1.76
C LEU A 256 9.07 -16.05 -1.03
N GLY A 257 10.25 -15.75 -1.56
CA GLY A 257 11.16 -14.77 -0.97
C GLY A 257 10.53 -13.38 -0.91
N SER A 258 9.88 -12.97 -1.99
CA SER A 258 9.19 -11.69 -2.10
C SER A 258 7.91 -11.63 -1.26
N LEU A 259 7.32 -12.80 -0.94
CA LEU A 259 6.16 -12.91 -0.05
C LEU A 259 6.55 -12.95 1.44
N LEU A 260 7.85 -12.99 1.75
CA LEU A 260 8.36 -13.22 3.10
C LEU A 260 7.87 -14.57 3.69
N MET A 261 7.76 -15.59 2.83
CA MET A 261 7.26 -16.93 3.14
C MET A 261 8.37 -18.00 3.04
N LYS A 262 9.62 -17.62 3.34
CA LYS A 262 10.78 -18.55 3.41
C LYS A 262 11.39 -18.66 4.80
N ASN A 263 11.12 -17.72 5.69
CA ASN A 263 11.79 -17.61 6.98
C ASN A 263 10.78 -17.30 8.09
N GLY A 264 10.72 -18.12 9.14
CA GLY A 264 9.88 -17.87 10.30
C GLY A 264 10.29 -16.64 11.13
N ASP A 265 11.53 -16.16 10.95
CA ASP A 265 12.11 -15.09 11.78
C ASP A 265 11.87 -13.66 11.25
N ASN A 266 11.18 -13.48 10.13
CA ASN A 266 10.74 -12.13 9.73
C ASN A 266 9.61 -11.62 10.63
N ASP A 267 9.43 -10.31 10.66
CA ASP A 267 8.53 -9.64 11.60
C ASP A 267 7.08 -10.10 11.42
N GLU A 268 6.64 -10.39 10.20
CA GLU A 268 5.29 -10.83 9.91
C GLU A 268 5.03 -12.26 10.42
N ASN A 269 5.99 -13.18 10.26
CA ASN A 269 5.88 -14.56 10.76
C ASN A 269 6.10 -14.65 12.28
N LYS A 270 6.94 -13.77 12.85
CA LYS A 270 7.02 -13.56 14.30
C LYS A 270 5.71 -13.03 14.87
N GLY A 271 5.07 -12.08 14.18
CA GLY A 271 3.73 -11.62 14.52
C GLY A 271 2.71 -12.75 14.49
N ALA A 272 2.70 -13.57 13.43
CA ALA A 272 1.83 -14.73 13.31
C ALA A 272 2.02 -15.72 14.47
N SER A 273 3.27 -16.02 14.82
CA SER A 273 3.60 -16.89 15.95
C SER A 273 3.15 -16.31 17.28
N ARG A 274 3.37 -15.02 17.49
CA ARG A 274 3.04 -14.32 18.73
C ARG A 274 1.53 -14.20 18.96
N TYR A 275 0.80 -13.78 17.94
CA TYR A 275 -0.63 -13.48 18.04
C TYR A 275 -1.52 -14.67 17.65
N GLY A 276 -0.91 -15.76 17.20
CA GLY A 276 -1.57 -17.04 16.98
C GLY A 276 -2.49 -17.04 15.77
N TYR A 277 -2.00 -16.58 14.61
CA TYR A 277 -2.73 -16.61 13.34
C TYR A 277 -1.93 -17.32 12.25
N ALA A 278 -2.63 -17.86 11.25
CA ALA A 278 -2.03 -18.39 10.04
C ALA A 278 -1.90 -17.28 8.99
N ARG A 279 -0.80 -17.29 8.23
CA ARG A 279 -0.60 -16.37 7.10
C ARG A 279 -0.78 -17.09 5.78
N PHE A 280 -1.47 -16.44 4.86
CA PHE A 280 -1.64 -16.87 3.48
C PHE A 280 -0.96 -15.85 2.58
N GLY A 281 0.16 -16.23 1.97
CA GLY A 281 0.85 -15.44 0.97
C GLY A 281 0.13 -15.55 -0.36
N LEU A 282 -0.47 -14.44 -0.81
CA LEU A 282 -1.16 -14.33 -2.08
C LEU A 282 -0.30 -13.61 -3.10
N SER A 283 -0.33 -14.06 -4.34
CA SER A 283 0.47 -13.48 -5.41
C SER A 283 -0.20 -13.57 -6.77
N SER A 284 0.31 -12.75 -7.69
CA SER A 284 -0.07 -12.74 -9.10
C SER A 284 1.17 -13.00 -9.96
N PRO A 285 1.12 -13.96 -10.89
CA PRO A 285 2.24 -14.27 -11.79
C PRO A 285 2.67 -13.09 -12.67
N ASP A 286 1.77 -12.15 -12.94
CA ASP A 286 2.02 -11.05 -13.87
C ASP A 286 2.73 -9.86 -13.22
N GLY A 287 2.87 -9.85 -11.88
CA GLY A 287 3.43 -8.73 -11.16
C GLY A 287 2.43 -7.61 -10.82
N ALA A 288 1.15 -7.82 -11.13
CA ALA A 288 0.07 -6.85 -10.88
C ALA A 288 -1.25 -7.58 -10.60
N TRP A 289 -2.12 -6.93 -9.82
CA TRP A 289 -3.48 -7.41 -9.59
C TRP A 289 -4.45 -6.93 -10.68
N THR A 290 -5.44 -7.76 -10.97
CA THR A 290 -6.58 -7.42 -11.83
C THR A 290 -7.74 -6.98 -10.98
N PHE A 291 -8.19 -5.75 -11.18
CA PHE A 291 -9.38 -5.21 -10.52
C PHE A 291 -10.60 -5.40 -11.43
N GLY A 292 -11.78 -5.55 -10.81
CA GLY A 292 -13.00 -5.96 -11.48
C GLY A 292 -13.42 -5.08 -12.65
N ASN A 293 -14.15 -5.69 -13.58
CA ASN A 293 -14.86 -5.02 -14.67
C ASN A 293 -13.93 -4.07 -15.46
N ASN A 294 -12.73 -4.55 -15.81
CA ASN A 294 -11.71 -3.77 -16.53
C ASN A 294 -11.32 -2.46 -15.80
N GLY A 295 -11.34 -2.47 -14.47
CA GLY A 295 -11.09 -1.30 -13.63
C GLY A 295 -12.22 -0.28 -13.60
N VAL A 296 -13.41 -0.62 -14.10
CA VAL A 296 -14.59 0.24 -14.12
C VAL A 296 -15.48 -0.04 -12.91
N VAL A 297 -15.47 0.88 -11.95
CA VAL A 297 -16.35 0.87 -10.77
C VAL A 297 -17.14 2.17 -10.73
N ASN A 298 -18.46 2.06 -10.53
CA ASN A 298 -19.40 3.19 -10.55
C ASN A 298 -20.66 2.92 -9.71
N GLU A 299 -21.59 3.87 -9.64
CA GLU A 299 -22.86 3.70 -8.91
C GLU A 299 -23.69 2.48 -9.37
N GLU A 300 -23.62 2.10 -10.66
CA GLU A 300 -24.39 0.96 -11.20
C GLU A 300 -23.77 -0.39 -10.86
N ASN A 301 -22.43 -0.43 -10.77
CA ASN A 301 -21.66 -1.60 -10.38
C ASN A 301 -20.58 -1.21 -9.35
N PRO A 302 -20.97 -0.95 -8.09
CA PRO A 302 -20.06 -0.46 -7.05
C PRO A 302 -19.07 -1.52 -6.57
N MET A 303 -19.38 -2.80 -6.78
CA MET A 303 -18.58 -3.95 -6.35
C MET A 303 -18.56 -5.03 -7.44
N PRO A 304 -17.73 -4.86 -8.49
CA PRO A 304 -17.62 -5.83 -9.60
C PRO A 304 -16.93 -7.14 -9.16
N CYS A 305 -17.57 -7.93 -8.31
CA CYS A 305 -16.93 -9.02 -7.57
C CYS A 305 -17.02 -10.41 -8.23
N SER A 306 -17.55 -10.52 -9.45
CA SER A 306 -17.68 -11.83 -10.09
C SER A 306 -16.33 -12.37 -10.58
N GLU A 307 -16.22 -13.68 -10.76
CA GLU A 307 -15.03 -14.32 -11.38
C GLU A 307 -14.80 -13.82 -12.82
N ALA A 308 -15.86 -13.38 -13.51
CA ALA A 308 -15.76 -12.79 -14.84
C ALA A 308 -15.20 -11.36 -14.81
N ASP A 309 -15.35 -10.65 -13.68
CA ASP A 309 -14.86 -9.29 -13.52
C ASP A 309 -13.35 -9.24 -13.32
N SER A 310 -12.79 -10.23 -12.62
CA SER A 310 -11.35 -10.35 -12.41
C SER A 310 -10.92 -11.81 -12.29
N LYS A 311 -9.87 -12.16 -13.04
CA LYS A 311 -9.21 -13.48 -12.94
C LYS A 311 -8.65 -13.79 -11.55
N ASP A 312 -8.38 -12.77 -10.75
CA ASP A 312 -7.86 -12.96 -9.40
C ASP A 312 -8.98 -13.29 -8.41
N MET A 313 -10.26 -13.11 -8.77
CA MET A 313 -11.39 -13.48 -7.92
C MET A 313 -11.62 -14.99 -7.86
N GLU A 314 -11.44 -15.71 -8.97
CA GLU A 314 -11.47 -17.18 -8.99
C GLU A 314 -10.31 -17.75 -8.14
N TYR A 315 -9.13 -17.14 -8.24
CA TYR A 315 -7.96 -17.47 -7.41
C TYR A 315 -8.25 -17.31 -5.92
N VAL A 316 -8.80 -16.17 -5.51
CA VAL A 316 -9.15 -15.89 -4.11
C VAL A 316 -10.29 -16.79 -3.63
N GLY A 317 -11.27 -17.09 -4.49
CA GLY A 317 -12.36 -18.01 -4.17
C GLY A 317 -11.84 -19.40 -3.77
N LYS A 318 -10.83 -19.92 -4.47
CA LYS A 318 -10.15 -21.18 -4.11
C LYS A 318 -9.43 -21.13 -2.77
N VAL A 319 -8.90 -19.97 -2.37
CA VAL A 319 -8.30 -19.79 -1.04
C VAL A 319 -9.36 -19.84 0.04
N PHE A 320 -10.52 -19.21 -0.16
CA PHE A 320 -11.64 -19.28 0.79
C PHE A 320 -12.23 -20.70 0.89
N GLU A 321 -12.36 -21.41 -0.24
CA GLU A 321 -12.78 -22.82 -0.26
C GLU A 321 -11.82 -23.68 0.56
N PHE A 322 -10.51 -23.47 0.41
CA PHE A 322 -9.50 -24.14 1.24
C PHE A 322 -9.66 -23.82 2.72
N ILE A 323 -9.91 -22.56 3.10
CA ILE A 323 -10.12 -22.19 4.50
C ILE A 323 -11.37 -22.88 5.07
N ASP A 324 -12.46 -22.96 4.31
CA ASP A 324 -13.72 -23.59 4.73
C ASP A 324 -13.60 -25.10 4.92
N GLU A 325 -12.92 -25.78 4.01
CA GLU A 325 -12.71 -27.23 4.10
C GLU A 325 -11.79 -27.62 5.25
N ASN A 326 -11.05 -26.66 5.81
CA ASN A 326 -10.13 -26.83 6.92
C ASN A 326 -10.59 -26.07 8.17
N GLU A 327 -11.91 -26.01 8.41
CA GLU A 327 -12.48 -25.28 9.55
C GLU A 327 -11.99 -25.78 10.91
N GLU A 328 -11.43 -26.99 11.02
CA GLU A 328 -10.81 -27.50 12.24
C GLU A 328 -9.40 -26.95 12.48
N ILE A 329 -8.77 -26.40 11.43
CA ILE A 329 -7.46 -25.74 11.48
C ILE A 329 -7.63 -24.22 11.53
N PHE A 330 -8.54 -23.67 10.72
CA PHE A 330 -8.74 -22.23 10.57
C PHE A 330 -10.05 -21.74 11.20
N ASN A 331 -9.99 -20.55 11.78
CA ASN A 331 -11.16 -19.85 12.28
C ASN A 331 -11.80 -19.05 11.13
N THR A 332 -12.83 -19.62 10.51
CA THR A 332 -13.57 -19.04 9.38
C THR A 332 -14.29 -17.74 9.74
N ASP A 333 -14.54 -17.47 11.02
CA ASP A 333 -15.13 -16.21 11.50
C ASP A 333 -14.12 -15.07 11.64
N LYS A 334 -12.82 -15.37 11.54
CA LYS A 334 -11.71 -14.42 11.76
C LYS A 334 -10.71 -14.45 10.60
N ILE A 335 -11.16 -14.01 9.43
CA ILE A 335 -10.33 -13.83 8.24
C ILE A 335 -10.01 -12.35 8.07
N PHE A 336 -8.75 -12.01 7.80
CA PHE A 336 -8.27 -10.64 7.59
C PHE A 336 -7.51 -10.55 6.28
N THR A 337 -7.48 -9.38 5.66
CA THR A 337 -6.69 -9.11 4.45
C THR A 337 -5.73 -7.96 4.69
N GLU A 338 -4.52 -8.01 4.13
CA GLU A 338 -3.55 -6.94 4.28
C GLU A 338 -2.63 -6.77 3.08
N GLY A 339 -2.23 -5.51 2.88
CA GLY A 339 -1.23 -5.16 1.89
C GLY A 339 -0.78 -3.71 1.98
N PHE A 340 0.08 -3.34 1.02
CA PHE A 340 0.62 -1.99 0.85
C PHE A 340 0.59 -1.55 -0.62
N SER A 341 0.35 -0.27 -0.90
CA SER A 341 0.24 0.26 -2.26
C SER A 341 -0.90 -0.39 -3.07
N GLN A 342 -0.63 -0.93 -4.26
CA GLN A 342 -1.61 -1.72 -5.02
C GLN A 342 -2.08 -2.97 -4.25
N ASN A 343 -1.24 -3.56 -3.40
CA ASN A 343 -1.60 -4.75 -2.64
C ASN A 343 -2.64 -4.45 -1.55
N SER A 344 -2.61 -3.28 -0.93
CA SER A 344 -3.68 -2.86 0.01
C SER A 344 -4.98 -2.61 -0.71
N MET A 345 -4.93 -2.03 -1.92
CA MET A 345 -6.11 -1.88 -2.76
C MET A 345 -6.73 -3.23 -3.13
N PHE A 346 -5.91 -4.23 -3.47
CA PHE A 346 -6.41 -5.58 -3.70
C PHE A 346 -6.90 -6.26 -2.42
N SER A 347 -6.28 -5.98 -1.27
CA SER A 347 -6.75 -6.48 0.02
C SER A 347 -8.12 -5.91 0.40
N ALA A 348 -8.35 -4.62 0.10
CA ALA A 348 -9.66 -3.98 0.22
C ALA A 348 -10.66 -4.59 -0.75
N TYR A 349 -10.23 -4.82 -2.00
CA TYR A 349 -11.03 -5.47 -3.03
C TYR A 349 -11.54 -6.86 -2.59
N ILE A 350 -10.64 -7.71 -2.09
CA ILE A 350 -11.01 -9.00 -1.47
C ILE A 350 -11.97 -8.77 -0.30
N GLY A 351 -11.63 -7.86 0.61
CA GLY A 351 -12.37 -7.61 1.83
C GLY A 351 -13.83 -7.23 1.58
N PHE A 352 -14.09 -6.34 0.62
CA PHE A 352 -15.45 -5.91 0.31
C PHE A 352 -16.21 -6.90 -0.58
N CYS A 353 -15.52 -7.61 -1.50
CA CYS A 353 -16.15 -8.65 -2.31
C CYS A 353 -16.53 -9.91 -1.53
N TYR A 354 -15.82 -10.21 -0.44
CA TYR A 354 -16.10 -11.32 0.48
C TYR A 354 -16.43 -10.79 1.87
N SER A 355 -17.26 -9.74 1.94
CA SER A 355 -17.51 -8.97 3.16
C SER A 355 -18.26 -9.74 4.24
N ASP A 356 -19.00 -10.78 3.87
CA ASP A 356 -19.62 -11.75 4.79
C ASP A 356 -18.58 -12.66 5.47
N ARG A 357 -17.40 -12.84 4.86
CA ARG A 357 -16.33 -13.71 5.33
C ARG A 357 -15.22 -12.93 6.04
N VAL A 358 -14.75 -11.85 5.42
CA VAL A 358 -13.64 -11.05 5.93
C VAL A 358 -14.11 -10.23 7.13
N THR A 359 -13.24 -10.13 8.14
CA THR A 359 -13.48 -9.46 9.42
C THR A 359 -12.79 -8.11 9.47
N GLY A 360 -11.58 -8.03 8.92
CA GLY A 360 -10.90 -6.76 8.81
C GLY A 360 -9.87 -6.69 7.70
N ILE A 361 -9.54 -5.46 7.33
CA ILE A 361 -8.67 -5.08 6.23
C ILE A 361 -7.57 -4.18 6.80
N TRP A 362 -6.33 -4.34 6.35
CA TRP A 362 -5.28 -3.33 6.52
C TRP A 362 -4.90 -2.76 5.16
N GLN A 363 -5.10 -1.45 5.01
CA GLN A 363 -4.78 -0.68 3.81
C GLN A 363 -3.64 0.31 4.06
N GLY A 364 -2.41 -0.08 3.72
CA GLY A 364 -1.24 0.81 3.78
C GLY A 364 -0.98 1.57 2.48
N GLY A 365 -0.76 2.88 2.55
CA GLY A 365 -0.28 3.72 1.43
C GLY A 365 -1.22 3.78 0.23
N SER A 366 -2.52 3.51 0.41
CA SER A 366 -3.53 3.58 -0.64
C SER A 366 -4.95 3.57 -0.05
N GLY A 367 -5.96 3.70 -0.90
CA GLY A 367 -7.38 3.66 -0.51
C GLY A 367 -8.29 3.80 -1.73
N LEU A 368 -9.35 4.60 -1.61
CA LEU A 368 -10.35 4.83 -2.65
C LEU A 368 -10.01 6.08 -3.46
N ALA A 369 -9.90 5.99 -4.78
CA ALA A 369 -9.83 7.16 -5.65
C ALA A 369 -11.20 7.47 -6.27
N PHE A 370 -11.49 8.76 -6.40
CA PHE A 370 -12.62 9.25 -7.17
C PHE A 370 -12.14 9.80 -8.50
N LYS A 371 -12.88 9.53 -9.59
CA LYS A 371 -12.58 10.12 -10.91
C LYS A 371 -12.47 11.65 -10.88
N SER A 372 -13.28 12.30 -10.03
CA SER A 372 -13.29 13.77 -9.88
C SER A 372 -12.04 14.36 -9.23
N GLN A 373 -11.11 13.54 -8.72
CA GLN A 373 -9.87 14.00 -8.10
C GLN A 373 -8.74 14.04 -9.13
N GLU A 374 -8.41 15.24 -9.58
CA GLU A 374 -7.40 15.45 -10.62
C GLU A 374 -5.96 15.25 -10.12
N ASN A 375 -5.70 15.55 -8.83
CA ASN A 375 -4.33 15.61 -8.29
C ASN A 375 -3.87 14.32 -7.59
N VAL A 376 -4.72 13.29 -7.50
CA VAL A 376 -4.29 11.96 -7.03
C VAL A 376 -3.58 11.25 -8.18
N ASN A 377 -2.29 10.95 -8.00
CA ASN A 377 -1.44 10.39 -9.04
C ASN A 377 -1.29 8.87 -8.88
N LEU A 378 -2.31 8.14 -9.32
CA LEU A 378 -2.25 6.68 -9.36
C LEU A 378 -1.39 6.20 -10.53
N PRO A 379 -0.48 5.23 -10.34
CA PRO A 379 0.47 4.82 -11.38
C PRO A 379 -0.16 4.35 -12.68
N GLY A 380 -1.36 3.76 -12.62
CA GLY A 380 -2.10 3.26 -13.78
C GLY A 380 -3.22 4.19 -14.25
N MET A 381 -3.24 5.45 -13.80
CA MET A 381 -4.33 6.40 -14.07
C MET A 381 -5.72 5.81 -13.73
N GLN A 382 -5.78 4.93 -12.74
CA GLN A 382 -7.03 4.27 -12.38
C GLN A 382 -8.04 5.30 -11.86
N SER A 383 -9.33 5.00 -11.98
CA SER A 383 -10.47 5.94 -11.90
C SER A 383 -10.59 6.96 -13.04
N LYS A 384 -9.51 7.23 -13.81
CA LYS A 384 -9.53 8.09 -15.00
C LYS A 384 -9.53 7.29 -16.30
N CYS A 385 -8.88 6.14 -16.30
CA CYS A 385 -8.78 5.22 -17.42
C CYS A 385 -9.23 3.81 -17.03
N SER A 386 -9.78 3.08 -18.00
CA SER A 386 -9.99 1.65 -17.86
C SER A 386 -8.65 0.94 -17.94
N ALA A 387 -8.56 -0.28 -17.40
CA ALA A 387 -7.32 -1.06 -17.41
C ALA A 387 -6.86 -1.33 -18.85
N SER A 388 -7.78 -1.66 -19.76
CA SER A 388 -7.47 -1.88 -21.19
C SER A 388 -6.97 -0.61 -21.87
N SER A 389 -7.61 0.54 -21.63
CA SER A 389 -7.19 1.79 -22.28
C SER A 389 -5.82 2.25 -21.77
N TYR A 390 -5.54 2.09 -20.46
CA TYR A 390 -4.20 2.35 -19.94
C TYR A 390 -3.16 1.36 -20.49
N ALA A 391 -3.52 0.09 -20.68
CA ALA A 391 -2.60 -0.89 -21.26
C ALA A 391 -2.15 -0.48 -22.67
N GLU A 392 -3.07 0.03 -23.49
CA GLU A 392 -2.84 0.48 -24.86
C GLU A 392 -2.19 1.87 -24.94
N ASN A 393 -2.77 2.87 -24.27
CA ASN A 393 -2.42 4.28 -24.43
C ASN A 393 -1.54 4.83 -23.29
N LYS A 394 -1.21 4.02 -22.28
CA LYS A 394 -0.51 4.48 -21.06
C LYS A 394 -1.20 5.70 -20.47
N LYS A 395 -0.46 6.72 -20.04
CA LYS A 395 -1.04 7.93 -19.43
C LYS A 395 -1.87 8.77 -20.40
N ASP A 396 -1.67 8.60 -21.70
CA ASP A 396 -2.40 9.35 -22.73
C ASP A 396 -3.87 8.89 -22.84
N CYS A 397 -4.24 7.80 -22.17
CA CYS A 397 -5.63 7.33 -22.09
C CYS A 397 -6.60 8.41 -21.58
N GLU A 398 -6.18 9.30 -20.67
CA GLU A 398 -7.04 10.37 -20.15
C GLU A 398 -7.47 11.36 -21.26
N GLU A 399 -6.63 11.54 -22.29
CA GLU A 399 -6.92 12.42 -23.42
C GLU A 399 -7.53 11.66 -24.61
N VAL A 400 -7.02 10.46 -24.89
CA VAL A 400 -7.35 9.69 -26.11
C VAL A 400 -8.63 8.88 -25.93
N GLU A 401 -8.79 8.22 -24.79
CA GLU A 401 -9.90 7.31 -24.52
C GLU A 401 -10.18 7.26 -23.00
N PRO A 402 -10.66 8.38 -22.42
CA PRO A 402 -10.92 8.44 -20.99
C PRO A 402 -12.01 7.46 -20.59
N CYS A 403 -11.92 6.91 -19.39
CA CYS A 403 -12.97 6.06 -18.85
C CYS A 403 -14.17 6.92 -18.46
N THR A 404 -15.15 7.01 -19.34
CA THR A 404 -16.36 7.81 -19.12
C THR A 404 -17.24 7.23 -18.01
N ASP A 405 -17.24 5.90 -17.87
CA ASP A 405 -18.05 5.16 -16.90
C ASP A 405 -17.37 4.92 -15.55
N CYS A 406 -16.09 5.26 -15.39
CA CYS A 406 -15.41 5.13 -14.10
C CYS A 406 -15.88 6.23 -13.14
N GLU A 407 -16.05 5.89 -11.86
CA GLU A 407 -16.29 6.87 -10.79
C GLU A 407 -15.41 6.59 -9.57
N TYR A 408 -15.16 5.31 -9.30
CA TYR A 408 -14.43 4.80 -8.14
C TYR A 408 -13.27 3.89 -8.57
N TRP A 409 -12.29 3.72 -7.69
CA TRP A 409 -11.29 2.66 -7.78
C TRP A 409 -10.62 2.44 -6.41
N PRO A 410 -10.34 1.20 -5.94
CA PRO A 410 -10.50 -0.09 -6.62
C PRO A 410 -11.89 -0.72 -6.49
N ILE A 411 -12.68 -0.33 -5.48
CA ILE A 411 -14.03 -0.85 -5.16
C ILE A 411 -14.75 0.17 -4.27
N TYR A 412 -16.07 0.25 -4.36
CA TYR A 412 -16.88 1.03 -3.43
C TYR A 412 -17.35 0.13 -2.26
N PRO A 413 -17.08 0.49 -0.98
CA PRO A 413 -17.30 -0.40 0.16
C PRO A 413 -18.76 -0.42 0.62
N CYS A 414 -19.64 -1.13 -0.10
CA CYS A 414 -21.07 -1.17 0.24
C CYS A 414 -21.36 -1.81 1.61
N TYR A 415 -22.46 -1.37 2.22
CA TYR A 415 -22.93 -1.88 3.50
C TYR A 415 -23.08 -3.42 3.53
N GLU A 416 -22.54 -4.05 4.58
CA GLU A 416 -22.70 -5.46 4.89
C GLU A 416 -23.63 -5.64 6.11
N SER A 417 -24.64 -6.50 5.97
CA SER A 417 -25.69 -6.69 6.98
C SER A 417 -25.35 -7.63 8.14
N THR A 418 -24.34 -8.47 8.00
CA THR A 418 -23.90 -9.40 9.04
C THR A 418 -23.02 -8.74 10.08
N LYS A 419 -22.02 -7.95 9.66
CA LYS A 419 -21.13 -7.21 10.56
C LYS A 419 -20.49 -6.00 9.86
N PRO A 420 -20.23 -4.90 10.58
CA PRO A 420 -19.32 -3.87 10.10
C PRO A 420 -17.91 -4.44 9.89
N MET A 421 -17.41 -4.39 8.65
CA MET A 421 -16.00 -4.64 8.35
C MET A 421 -15.09 -3.67 9.13
N ILE A 422 -14.01 -4.17 9.74
CA ILE A 422 -12.96 -3.32 10.32
C ILE A 422 -12.01 -2.91 9.19
N ASP A 423 -11.93 -1.63 8.85
CA ASP A 423 -11.04 -1.15 7.79
C ASP A 423 -9.96 -0.22 8.35
N CYS A 424 -8.77 -0.77 8.56
CA CYS A 424 -7.61 -0.06 9.10
C CYS A 424 -6.79 0.57 7.97
N ILE A 425 -6.87 1.89 7.84
CA ILE A 425 -6.30 2.63 6.73
C ILE A 425 -5.15 3.49 7.26
N ALA A 426 -3.96 3.32 6.68
CA ALA A 426 -2.75 4.03 7.10
C ALA A 426 -2.01 4.68 5.92
N ASP A 427 -1.65 5.95 6.07
CA ASP A 427 -0.84 6.68 5.08
C ASP A 427 0.13 7.66 5.73
N TYR A 428 1.16 8.08 5.00
CA TYR A 428 1.90 9.29 5.32
C TYR A 428 1.35 10.45 4.49
N ASN A 429 1.20 11.62 5.09
CA ASN A 429 0.69 12.80 4.39
C ASN A 429 1.60 13.30 3.24
N ASN A 430 2.87 12.86 3.18
CA ASN A 430 3.79 13.13 2.07
C ASN A 430 3.91 11.95 1.08
N ASP A 431 3.02 10.96 1.17
CA ASP A 431 2.87 9.92 0.15
C ASP A 431 2.20 10.49 -1.11
N ASN A 432 3.01 10.90 -2.08
CA ASN A 432 2.53 11.50 -3.34
C ASN A 432 1.86 10.50 -4.31
N ILE A 433 1.69 9.24 -3.92
CA ILE A 433 0.90 8.24 -4.65
C ILE A 433 -0.52 8.17 -4.07
N ALA A 434 -0.63 8.11 -2.73
CA ALA A 434 -1.92 8.06 -2.03
C ALA A 434 -2.57 9.44 -1.86
N ASN A 435 -1.76 10.51 -1.87
CA ASN A 435 -2.19 11.87 -1.61
C ASN A 435 -1.83 12.80 -2.76
N ALA A 436 -2.61 13.87 -2.91
CA ALA A 436 -2.24 14.98 -3.76
C ALA A 436 -0.89 15.54 -3.32
N ARG A 437 -0.06 15.90 -4.30
CA ARG A 437 1.16 16.66 -4.03
C ARG A 437 0.77 18.00 -3.42
N ALA A 438 1.50 18.45 -2.41
CA ALA A 438 1.21 19.73 -1.75
C ALA A 438 1.23 20.94 -2.71
N GLU A 439 1.93 20.84 -3.85
CA GLU A 439 1.93 21.88 -4.88
C GLU A 439 0.68 21.88 -5.75
N LEU A 440 -0.03 20.74 -5.85
CA LEU A 440 -1.15 20.51 -6.77
C LEU A 440 -2.50 20.47 -6.04
N GLY A 441 -2.50 20.09 -4.76
CA GLY A 441 -3.72 19.97 -3.96
C GLY A 441 -3.44 19.92 -2.47
N ASP A 442 -4.51 19.78 -1.69
CA ASP A 442 -4.42 19.66 -0.23
C ASP A 442 -4.39 18.17 0.15
N PRO A 443 -3.25 17.61 0.64
CA PRO A 443 -3.14 16.20 1.01
C PRO A 443 -4.03 15.80 2.20
N GLU A 444 -4.67 16.77 2.89
CA GLU A 444 -5.69 16.51 3.90
C GLU A 444 -7.09 16.27 3.34
N ILE A 445 -7.31 16.67 2.09
CA ILE A 445 -8.61 16.61 1.42
C ILE A 445 -8.56 15.64 0.24
N GLU A 446 -7.51 15.71 -0.56
CA GLU A 446 -7.31 14.91 -1.76
C GLU A 446 -6.38 13.74 -1.43
N SER A 447 -6.96 12.73 -0.78
CA SER A 447 -6.26 11.56 -0.26
C SER A 447 -7.12 10.32 -0.47
N THR A 448 -6.54 9.27 -1.07
CA THR A 448 -7.25 8.01 -1.25
C THR A 448 -7.59 7.34 0.08
N ALA A 449 -6.74 7.53 1.09
CA ALA A 449 -6.96 7.04 2.45
C ALA A 449 -8.16 7.74 3.11
N VAL A 450 -8.22 9.08 3.03
CA VAL A 450 -9.34 9.87 3.57
C VAL A 450 -10.65 9.54 2.86
N ASN A 451 -10.61 9.35 1.54
CA ASN A 451 -11.78 8.94 0.76
C ASN A 451 -12.31 7.59 1.21
N MET A 452 -11.44 6.57 1.32
CA MET A 452 -11.84 5.23 1.75
C MET A 452 -12.46 5.27 3.15
N TYR A 453 -11.78 5.94 4.09
CA TYR A 453 -12.29 6.12 5.46
C TYR A 453 -13.69 6.76 5.46
N THR A 454 -13.86 7.84 4.70
CA THR A 454 -15.12 8.58 4.65
C THR A 454 -16.24 7.73 4.10
N VAL A 455 -15.99 7.01 2.99
CA VAL A 455 -17.02 6.19 2.34
C VAL A 455 -17.32 4.95 3.17
N ALA A 456 -16.32 4.19 3.61
CA ALA A 456 -16.54 3.00 4.43
C ALA A 456 -17.32 3.32 5.71
N LYS A 457 -16.99 4.43 6.40
CA LYS A 457 -17.77 4.94 7.54
C LYS A 457 -19.21 5.30 7.16
N THR A 458 -19.40 5.93 6.00
CA THR A 458 -20.73 6.31 5.49
C THR A 458 -21.58 5.07 5.18
N GLU A 459 -20.95 3.99 4.73
CA GLU A 459 -21.61 2.70 4.47
C GLU A 459 -21.78 1.86 5.74
N GLY A 460 -21.33 2.34 6.91
CA GLY A 460 -21.57 1.71 8.22
C GLY A 460 -20.46 0.76 8.67
N HIS A 461 -19.32 0.74 7.99
CA HIS A 461 -18.15 -0.04 8.39
C HIS A 461 -17.39 0.61 9.56
N ASP A 462 -16.62 -0.20 10.29
CA ASP A 462 -15.70 0.24 11.33
C ASP A 462 -14.37 0.71 10.70
N ALA A 463 -14.46 1.82 9.96
CA ALA A 463 -13.30 2.43 9.33
C ALA A 463 -12.44 3.16 10.37
N ARG A 464 -11.12 3.01 10.26
CA ARG A 464 -10.13 3.54 11.21
C ARG A 464 -8.97 4.14 10.42
N LEU A 465 -8.84 5.45 10.47
CA LEU A 465 -7.82 6.20 9.76
C LEU A 465 -6.65 6.54 10.70
N LEU A 466 -5.44 6.20 10.27
CA LEU A 466 -4.18 6.49 10.94
C LEU A 466 -3.26 7.25 9.97
N ARG A 467 -3.10 8.56 10.15
CA ARG A 467 -2.24 9.36 9.28
C ARG A 467 -0.95 9.76 9.97
N PHE A 468 0.16 9.53 9.29
CA PHE A 468 1.51 9.80 9.76
C PHE A 468 2.12 10.96 8.97
N LYS A 469 3.15 11.57 9.53
CA LYS A 469 3.96 12.60 8.86
C LYS A 469 5.43 12.27 9.07
N PRO A 470 6.34 12.79 8.22
CA PRO A 470 7.77 12.72 8.52
C PRO A 470 8.07 13.22 9.93
N SER A 471 9.03 12.59 10.60
CA SER A 471 9.42 13.01 11.94
C SER A 471 10.05 14.41 11.92
N ASP A 472 9.86 15.17 13.00
CA ASP A 472 10.35 16.55 13.09
C ASP A 472 11.90 16.62 13.07
N ASP A 473 12.59 15.55 13.45
CA ASP A 473 14.06 15.40 13.38
C ASP A 473 14.56 14.86 12.04
N GLY A 474 13.65 14.50 11.12
CA GLY A 474 13.95 14.00 9.79
C GLY A 474 14.48 12.55 9.71
N THR A 475 14.58 11.82 10.83
CA THR A 475 15.07 10.43 10.78
C THR A 475 14.05 9.45 10.19
N ILE A 476 12.76 9.77 10.28
CA ILE A 476 11.68 9.07 9.58
C ILE A 476 11.16 9.98 8.46
N ALA A 477 11.50 9.65 7.22
CA ALA A 477 11.14 10.47 6.06
C ALA A 477 9.68 10.30 5.58
N GLY A 478 8.96 9.28 6.08
CA GLY A 478 7.63 8.92 5.58
C GLY A 478 7.63 8.51 4.11
N GLY A 479 6.69 9.07 3.34
CA GLY A 479 6.49 8.81 1.92
C GLY A 479 5.61 7.59 1.66
N HIS A 480 5.77 6.96 0.49
CA HIS A 480 5.01 5.76 0.12
C HIS A 480 5.56 4.52 0.82
N LYS A 481 5.29 4.41 2.12
CA LYS A 481 5.68 3.28 3.00
C LYS A 481 4.61 3.02 4.06
N ASN A 482 4.61 1.82 4.63
CA ASN A 482 3.86 1.56 5.86
C ASN A 482 4.49 2.30 7.06
N PRO A 483 3.73 2.54 8.16
CA PRO A 483 4.33 2.89 9.44
C PRO A 483 5.26 1.74 9.89
N ARG A 484 6.38 2.09 10.52
CA ARG A 484 7.31 1.21 11.22
C ARG A 484 6.56 0.31 12.20
N ASN A 485 7.11 -0.88 12.44
CA ASN A 485 6.50 -1.88 13.32
C ASN A 485 5.05 -2.24 12.86
N THR A 486 4.83 -2.32 11.55
CA THR A 486 3.49 -2.43 10.92
C THR A 486 2.66 -3.57 11.46
N VAL A 487 3.26 -4.75 11.68
CA VAL A 487 2.53 -5.93 12.19
C VAL A 487 1.83 -5.63 13.52
N TYR A 488 2.45 -4.81 14.38
CA TYR A 488 1.86 -4.42 15.66
C TYR A 488 0.70 -3.44 15.50
N TRP A 489 0.82 -2.52 14.53
CA TRP A 489 -0.29 -1.63 14.14
C TRP A 489 -1.48 -2.41 13.60
N GLN A 490 -1.25 -3.43 12.79
CA GLN A 490 -2.30 -4.31 12.26
C GLN A 490 -3.03 -5.03 13.39
N MET A 491 -2.30 -5.68 14.30
CA MET A 491 -2.91 -6.43 15.40
C MET A 491 -3.69 -5.53 16.35
N GLY A 492 -3.11 -4.39 16.74
CA GLY A 492 -3.79 -3.40 17.57
C GLY A 492 -5.00 -2.79 16.87
N CYS A 493 -4.90 -2.50 15.56
CA CYS A 493 -6.00 -1.90 14.81
C CYS A 493 -7.12 -2.91 14.50
N TRP A 494 -6.85 -4.18 14.26
CA TRP A 494 -7.93 -5.16 14.11
C TRP A 494 -8.53 -5.58 15.46
N GLY A 495 -7.74 -5.53 16.53
CA GLY A 495 -8.12 -6.14 17.79
C GLY A 495 -8.22 -7.66 17.67
N MET A 496 -7.26 -8.27 16.98
CA MET A 496 -7.28 -9.70 16.69
C MET A 496 -7.29 -10.55 17.98
N THR A 497 -6.53 -10.09 18.97
CA THR A 497 -6.45 -10.65 20.33
C THR A 497 -6.89 -9.62 21.37
N GLU A 498 -7.00 -10.04 22.64
CA GLU A 498 -7.32 -9.12 23.72
C GLU A 498 -6.26 -8.01 23.82
N LYS A 499 -6.71 -6.77 24.06
CA LYS A 499 -5.80 -5.63 24.23
C LYS A 499 -4.91 -5.81 25.47
N CYS A 500 -3.69 -5.31 25.42
CA CYS A 500 -2.82 -5.29 26.58
C CYS A 500 -3.43 -4.51 27.75
N SER A 501 -3.12 -4.94 28.97
CA SER A 501 -3.58 -4.30 30.19
C SER A 501 -2.95 -2.91 30.36
N SER A 502 -3.56 -2.04 31.16
CA SER A 502 -2.99 -0.73 31.48
C SER A 502 -1.66 -0.82 32.26
N GLU A 503 -1.47 -1.90 33.03
CA GLU A 503 -0.20 -2.19 33.72
C GLU A 503 0.90 -2.55 32.71
N CYS A 504 0.56 -3.36 31.69
CA CYS A 504 1.46 -3.66 30.59
C CYS A 504 1.84 -2.41 29.81
N GLU A 505 0.85 -1.60 29.42
CA GLU A 505 1.06 -0.32 28.71
C GLU A 505 2.05 0.57 29.49
N THR A 506 1.82 0.77 30.79
CA THR A 506 2.71 1.57 31.64
C THR A 506 4.13 1.00 31.69
N SER A 507 4.27 -0.33 31.86
CA SER A 507 5.58 -0.99 31.93
C SER A 507 6.32 -0.95 30.60
N PHE A 508 5.60 -1.07 29.50
CA PHE A 508 6.11 -0.99 28.14
C PHE A 508 6.63 0.41 27.80
N GLU A 509 5.85 1.45 28.10
CA GLU A 509 6.29 2.84 27.93
C GLU A 509 7.53 3.14 28.76
N ALA A 510 7.60 2.62 30.00
CA ALA A 510 8.79 2.75 30.84
C ALA A 510 10.01 2.04 30.22
N CYS A 511 9.83 0.88 29.59
CA CYS A 511 10.90 0.20 28.86
C CYS A 511 11.41 1.04 27.69
N VAL A 512 10.52 1.56 26.84
CA VAL A 512 10.91 2.35 25.66
C VAL A 512 11.62 3.63 26.10
N ASN A 513 11.06 4.36 27.05
CA ASN A 513 11.64 5.62 27.55
C ASN A 513 12.91 5.39 28.40
N GLY A 514 13.18 4.17 28.84
CA GLY A 514 14.44 3.77 29.49
C GLY A 514 15.58 3.46 28.51
N LYS A 515 15.31 3.43 27.20
CA LYS A 515 16.28 3.21 26.11
C LYS A 515 16.59 4.53 25.37
N ASP A 516 17.27 4.43 24.24
CA ASP A 516 17.59 5.60 23.42
C ASP A 516 16.37 6.05 22.62
N VAL A 517 15.87 7.23 22.95
CA VAL A 517 14.74 7.88 22.28
C VAL A 517 15.13 9.28 21.77
N SER A 518 16.42 9.49 21.51
CA SER A 518 16.97 10.79 21.10
C SER A 518 16.53 11.22 19.69
N THR A 519 16.15 10.26 18.85
CA THR A 519 15.53 10.47 17.54
C THR A 519 14.27 9.61 17.39
N ALA A 520 13.45 9.90 16.40
CA ALA A 520 12.29 9.10 16.06
C ALA A 520 12.67 7.67 15.63
N GLU A 521 13.75 7.51 14.86
CA GLU A 521 14.25 6.18 14.47
C GLU A 521 14.77 5.40 15.69
N ASN A 522 15.53 6.04 16.61
CA ASN A 522 16.00 5.35 17.81
C ASN A 522 14.84 4.94 18.72
N ARG A 523 13.77 5.75 18.77
CA ARG A 523 12.53 5.41 19.48
C ARG A 523 11.84 4.19 18.84
N VAL A 524 11.79 4.10 17.50
CA VAL A 524 11.29 2.91 16.77
C VAL A 524 12.10 1.66 17.14
N ASP A 525 13.44 1.75 17.16
CA ASP A 525 14.31 0.63 17.56
C ASP A 525 14.10 0.23 19.04
N SER A 526 13.92 1.22 19.91
CA SER A 526 13.60 1.01 21.32
C SER A 526 12.24 0.33 21.49
N PHE A 527 11.23 0.71 20.71
CA PHE A 527 9.95 0.00 20.63
C PHE A 527 10.19 -1.46 20.23
N SER A 528 10.88 -1.71 19.11
CA SER A 528 11.12 -3.07 18.60
C SER A 528 11.84 -3.95 19.63
N THR A 529 12.78 -3.38 20.38
CA THR A 529 13.48 -4.09 21.46
C THR A 529 12.56 -4.40 22.64
N CYS A 530 11.70 -3.46 23.05
CA CYS A 530 10.80 -3.66 24.19
C CYS A 530 9.62 -4.56 23.87
N ILE A 531 9.16 -4.56 22.62
CA ILE A 531 8.03 -5.36 22.17
C ILE A 531 8.47 -6.78 21.84
N ASP A 532 9.75 -7.02 21.55
CA ASP A 532 10.30 -8.36 21.35
C ASP A 532 9.87 -9.32 22.47
N HIS A 533 9.53 -10.56 22.09
CA HIS A 533 8.88 -11.53 22.97
C HIS A 533 9.60 -11.68 24.31
N ASP A 534 10.92 -11.88 24.30
CA ASP A 534 11.69 -12.19 25.50
C ASP A 534 11.81 -10.99 26.45
N SER A 535 11.79 -9.78 25.89
CA SER A 535 11.75 -8.54 26.67
C SER A 535 10.34 -8.26 27.19
N PHE A 536 9.33 -8.47 26.36
CA PHE A 536 7.95 -8.08 26.63
C PHE A 536 7.33 -8.88 27.78
N ILE A 537 7.56 -10.18 27.85
CA ILE A 537 7.02 -11.04 28.92
C ILE A 537 7.64 -10.76 30.30
N GLN A 538 8.74 -10.00 30.36
CA GLN A 538 9.38 -9.59 31.61
C GLN A 538 8.76 -8.30 32.18
N LEU A 539 7.96 -7.60 31.38
CA LEU A 539 7.31 -6.35 31.77
C LEU A 539 6.06 -6.64 32.63
N GLY A 540 5.81 -5.80 33.62
CA GLY A 540 4.69 -5.97 34.54
C GLY A 540 3.35 -5.96 33.82
N GLY A 541 2.53 -6.98 34.06
CA GLY A 541 1.17 -7.09 33.50
C GLY A 541 1.07 -7.42 32.01
N CYS A 542 2.19 -7.69 31.32
CA CYS A 542 2.22 -8.01 29.91
C CYS A 542 2.04 -9.51 29.62
N ASP A 543 1.20 -9.80 28.62
CA ASP A 543 1.00 -11.14 28.05
C ASP A 543 1.50 -11.12 26.61
N SER A 544 2.36 -12.05 26.20
CA SER A 544 2.93 -12.04 24.85
C SER A 544 1.89 -12.06 23.74
N THR A 545 0.68 -12.56 24.00
CA THR A 545 -0.40 -12.65 23.01
C THR A 545 -1.30 -11.42 22.97
N CYS A 546 -1.18 -10.47 23.90
CA CYS A 546 -2.05 -9.29 23.92
C CYS A 546 -1.74 -8.31 22.78
N SER A 547 -2.77 -7.81 22.12
CA SER A 547 -2.66 -6.81 21.06
C SER A 547 -2.26 -5.45 21.66
N PRO A 548 -1.26 -4.75 21.09
CA PRO A 548 -0.82 -3.45 21.61
C PRO A 548 -1.96 -2.42 21.59
N THR A 549 -2.01 -1.56 22.61
CA THR A 549 -2.93 -0.43 22.64
C THR A 549 -2.44 0.70 21.71
N LEU A 550 -3.31 1.67 21.44
CA LEU A 550 -2.92 2.85 20.66
C LEU A 550 -1.77 3.63 21.32
N GLU A 551 -1.75 3.74 22.66
CA GLU A 551 -0.69 4.47 23.37
C GLU A 551 0.65 3.72 23.33
N MET A 552 0.64 2.38 23.41
CA MET A 552 1.83 1.59 23.15
C MET A 552 2.34 1.79 21.72
N LEU A 553 1.46 1.75 20.72
CA LEU A 553 1.85 1.90 19.31
C LEU A 553 2.39 3.30 18.98
N LYS A 554 1.89 4.35 19.65
CA LYS A 554 2.44 5.70 19.58
C LYS A 554 3.91 5.79 20.06
N GLN A 555 4.39 4.80 20.82
CA GLN A 555 5.81 4.70 21.15
C GLN A 555 6.67 4.24 19.97
N SER A 556 6.11 3.66 18.92
CA SER A 556 6.81 3.43 17.65
C SER A 556 6.77 4.69 16.81
N GLU A 557 5.58 5.14 16.43
CA GLU A 557 5.35 6.35 15.65
C GLU A 557 4.05 7.00 16.06
N VAL A 558 4.00 8.34 16.10
CA VAL A 558 2.79 9.06 16.50
C VAL A 558 2.03 9.48 15.24
N PRO A 559 0.83 8.93 14.97
CA PRO A 559 -0.03 9.48 13.93
C PRO A 559 -0.36 10.94 14.29
N TYR A 560 -0.18 11.87 13.35
CA TYR A 560 -0.58 13.26 13.59
C TYR A 560 -2.10 13.43 13.55
N LYS A 561 -2.82 12.45 12.96
CA LYS A 561 -4.27 12.41 12.88
C LYS A 561 -4.75 10.96 13.01
N THR A 562 -5.76 10.78 13.85
CA THR A 562 -6.50 9.52 14.00
C THR A 562 -7.99 9.82 13.90
N ASP A 563 -8.75 9.01 13.18
CA ASP A 563 -10.21 9.14 13.09
C ASP A 563 -10.83 7.73 13.07
N PHE A 564 -11.74 7.45 14.01
CA PHE A 564 -12.32 6.11 14.19
C PHE A 564 -13.84 6.22 14.06
N ALA A 565 -14.45 5.43 13.18
CA ALA A 565 -15.89 5.50 12.91
C ALA A 565 -16.74 5.33 14.19
N TYR A 566 -16.29 4.49 15.11
CA TYR A 566 -16.96 4.18 16.38
C TYR A 566 -16.22 4.67 17.62
N ASP A 567 -15.25 5.60 17.49
CA ASP A 567 -14.41 6.08 18.60
C ASP A 567 -13.66 4.95 19.36
N VAL A 568 -13.38 3.84 18.68
CA VAL A 568 -12.73 2.64 19.25
C VAL A 568 -11.50 2.26 18.43
N PHE A 569 -10.40 1.95 19.13
CA PHE A 569 -9.22 1.28 18.60
C PHE A 569 -9.08 -0.10 19.28
N GLY A 570 -8.78 -1.14 18.52
CA GLY A 570 -8.79 -2.54 19.01
C GLY A 570 -10.10 -3.28 18.74
N ALA A 571 -10.35 -4.34 19.50
CA ALA A 571 -11.50 -5.21 19.24
C ALA A 571 -12.80 -4.41 19.44
N ASN A 572 -13.74 -4.60 18.51
CA ASN A 572 -15.03 -3.94 18.56
C ASN A 572 -16.13 -4.99 18.38
N ASP A 573 -16.91 -5.23 19.44
CA ASP A 573 -17.99 -6.21 19.44
C ASP A 573 -19.32 -5.61 18.95
N GLN A 574 -19.25 -4.57 18.10
CA GLN A 574 -20.44 -4.07 17.42
C GLN A 574 -20.93 -5.19 16.51
N GLY A 575 -22.00 -5.87 16.93
CA GLY A 575 -22.72 -6.81 16.07
C GLY A 575 -23.30 -6.09 14.84
N SER A 576 -24.18 -6.77 14.10
CA SER A 576 -24.86 -6.16 12.96
C SER A 576 -25.48 -4.82 13.32
N GLN A 577 -25.12 -3.79 12.55
CA GLN A 577 -25.71 -2.46 12.63
C GLN A 577 -26.79 -2.35 11.56
N PRO A 578 -27.87 -1.56 11.77
CA PRO A 578 -28.80 -1.28 10.68
C PRO A 578 -28.09 -0.51 9.55
N GLN A 579 -28.53 -0.73 8.31
CA GLN A 579 -28.04 0.02 7.16
C GLN A 579 -28.19 1.53 7.40
N PRO A 580 -27.11 2.33 7.29
CA PRO A 580 -27.21 3.77 7.41
C PRO A 580 -28.17 4.36 6.37
N GLU A 581 -28.94 5.40 6.73
CA GLU A 581 -29.89 6.05 5.79
C GLU A 581 -29.22 6.65 4.54
N PHE A 582 -27.91 6.89 4.63
CA PHE A 582 -27.07 7.46 3.58
C PHE A 582 -26.19 6.43 2.86
N SER A 583 -26.32 5.14 3.22
CA SER A 583 -25.69 4.05 2.49
C SER A 583 -26.25 4.01 1.06
N LYS A 584 -25.36 3.93 0.08
CA LYS A 584 -25.69 3.93 -1.35
C LYS A 584 -26.00 2.54 -1.88
N CYS A 585 -25.41 1.51 -1.28
CA CYS A 585 -25.49 0.16 -1.78
C CYS A 585 -25.40 -0.87 -0.66
N LYS A 586 -25.66 -2.13 -1.01
CA LYS A 586 -25.60 -3.27 -0.11
C LYS A 586 -24.80 -4.39 -0.79
N ALA A 587 -23.94 -5.07 -0.03
CA ALA A 587 -23.21 -6.26 -0.42
C ALA A 587 -24.10 -7.45 -0.78
#